data_AF-A0A7Y5SK34-F1
#
_entry.id   AF-A0A7Y5SK34-F1
#
_cell.length_a   1.000
_cell.length_b   1.000
_cell.length_c   1.000
_cell.angle_alpha   90.00
_cell.angle_beta   90.00
_cell.angle_gamma   90.00
#
_symmetry.space_group_name_H-M   'P 1'
#
loop_
_entity.id
_entity.type
_entity.pdbx_description
1 polymer ?
#
loop_
_entity_poly.entity_id
_entity_poly.type
_entity_poly.pdbx_seq_one_letter_code
_entity_poly.pdbx_strand_id
1 'polypeptide(L)'
;MEDEPLPSPPQLVLMAVAVEGGLGLLAVGLGAWLERPPWAMIRWNWEGAAWGLAGGLPLVAGLLALVRLPLRPLVKLVRIVDELVVPLFRECRVVELAIIAAMAGLGEEMLFRGVVQATIAEWFGGGAGNWVGIVAAALLFGLLHPITTSYAVIAGVIGVYLGWLFAATDNLLAPIVAHGLYDFIALVYLVRWRGKSSDAYHD
;
A
#
# COMPACT_ATOMS: atom_id res chain seq x y z
N MET A 1 -10.13 19.29 24.88
CA MET A 1 -9.62 17.94 24.56
C MET A 1 -8.12 18.10 24.68
N GLU A 2 -7.51 17.53 25.71
CA GLU A 2 -6.05 17.54 25.82
C GLU A 2 -5.51 16.84 24.56
N ASP A 3 -4.60 17.48 23.83
CA ASP A 3 -3.95 16.85 22.68
C ASP A 3 -3.18 15.64 23.22
N GLU A 4 -3.70 14.43 22.96
CA GLU A 4 -2.98 13.21 23.27
C GLU A 4 -1.61 13.26 22.58
N PRO A 5 -0.52 12.94 23.29
CA PRO A 5 0.80 12.95 22.69
C PRO A 5 0.84 11.94 21.54
N LEU A 6 1.49 12.33 20.43
CA LEU A 6 1.70 11.43 19.30
C LEU A 6 2.44 10.15 19.74
N PRO A 7 2.10 8.98 19.18
CA PRO A 7 2.79 7.74 19.49
C PRO A 7 4.27 7.82 19.13
N SER A 8 5.11 7.22 19.99
CA SER A 8 6.54 7.09 19.73
C SER A 8 6.82 6.16 18.53
N PRO A 9 8.00 6.27 17.87
CA PRO A 9 8.34 5.40 16.75
C PRO A 9 8.22 3.89 17.03
N PRO A 10 8.66 3.35 18.20
CA PRO A 10 8.46 1.95 18.51
C PRO A 10 6.98 1.56 18.64
N GLN A 11 6.13 2.46 19.17
CA GLN A 11 4.69 2.23 19.24
C GLN A 11 4.06 2.19 17.85
N LEU A 12 4.46 3.09 16.95
CA LEU A 12 4.01 3.09 15.55
C LEU A 12 4.42 1.82 14.81
N VAL A 13 5.67 1.38 14.97
CA VAL A 13 6.13 0.11 14.40
C VAL A 13 5.33 -1.06 14.96
N LEU A 14 5.10 -1.10 16.27
CA LEU A 14 4.30 -2.16 16.89
C LEU A 14 2.86 -2.16 16.37
N MET A 15 2.23 -1.00 16.24
CA MET A 15 0.89 -0.87 15.67
C MET A 15 0.84 -1.36 14.23
N ALA A 16 1.79 -0.95 13.39
CA ALA A 16 1.88 -1.40 12.00
C ALA A 16 2.08 -2.93 11.93
N VAL A 17 3.02 -3.49 12.70
CA VAL A 17 3.24 -4.94 12.74
C VAL A 17 1.98 -5.68 13.22
N ALA A 18 1.28 -5.16 14.22
CA ALA A 18 0.06 -5.79 14.75
C ALA A 18 -1.10 -5.74 13.74
N VAL A 19 -1.33 -4.59 13.11
CA VAL A 19 -2.41 -4.41 12.13
C VAL A 19 -2.10 -5.17 10.85
N GLU A 20 -0.96 -4.93 10.23
CA GLU A 20 -0.58 -5.53 8.96
C GLU A 20 -0.26 -7.02 9.08
N GLY A 21 0.41 -7.41 10.17
CA GLY A 21 0.60 -8.82 10.51
C GLY A 21 -0.74 -9.51 10.80
N GLY A 22 -1.67 -8.81 11.45
CA GLY A 22 -3.05 -9.27 11.65
C GLY A 22 -3.80 -9.48 10.33
N LEU A 23 -3.65 -8.57 9.36
CA LEU A 23 -4.22 -8.72 8.00
C LEU A 23 -3.59 -9.91 7.27
N GLY A 24 -2.27 -10.10 7.38
CA GLY A 24 -1.58 -11.27 6.82
C GLY A 24 -2.07 -12.59 7.45
N LEU A 25 -2.24 -12.64 8.77
CA LEU A 25 -2.80 -13.80 9.47
C LEU A 25 -4.26 -14.06 9.11
N LEU A 26 -5.07 -13.00 8.97
CA LEU A 26 -6.44 -13.10 8.49
C LEU A 26 -6.47 -13.67 7.07
N ALA A 27 -5.60 -13.18 6.18
CA ALA A 27 -5.46 -13.71 4.83
C ALA A 27 -5.06 -15.19 4.83
N VAL A 28 -4.16 -15.59 5.73
CA VAL A 28 -3.79 -17.00 5.92
C VAL A 28 -5.01 -17.84 6.32
N GLY A 29 -5.77 -17.40 7.32
CA GLY A 29 -6.95 -18.12 7.82
C GLY A 29 -8.07 -18.20 6.78
N LEU A 30 -8.42 -17.08 6.16
CA LEU A 30 -9.45 -17.03 5.12
C LEU A 30 -9.04 -17.80 3.86
N GLY A 31 -7.79 -17.64 3.42
CA GLY A 31 -7.26 -18.37 2.28
C GLY A 31 -7.26 -19.88 2.53
N ALA A 32 -6.86 -20.33 3.72
CA ALA A 32 -6.95 -21.75 4.08
C ALA A 32 -8.39 -22.27 4.08
N TRP A 33 -9.34 -21.48 4.62
CA TRP A 33 -10.76 -21.84 4.64
C TRP A 33 -11.39 -21.90 3.24
N LEU A 34 -10.91 -21.07 2.33
CA LEU A 34 -11.33 -21.04 0.92
C LEU A 34 -10.50 -22.00 0.04
N GLU A 35 -9.69 -22.88 0.64
CA GLU A 35 -8.78 -23.83 -0.04
C GLU A 35 -7.78 -23.15 -0.98
N ARG A 36 -7.49 -21.88 -0.76
CA ARG A 36 -6.60 -21.02 -1.56
C ARG A 36 -5.67 -20.21 -0.69
N PRO A 37 -4.68 -20.87 -0.06
CA PRO A 37 -3.76 -20.20 0.83
C PRO A 37 -2.89 -19.17 0.07
N PRO A 38 -2.82 -17.90 0.53
CA PRO A 38 -2.07 -16.85 -0.18
C PRO A 38 -0.58 -17.16 -0.30
N TRP A 39 0.01 -17.90 0.66
CA TRP A 39 1.42 -18.29 0.60
C TRP A 39 1.77 -19.23 -0.56
N ALA A 40 0.79 -20.01 -1.06
CA ALA A 40 1.02 -20.87 -2.22
C ALA A 40 1.13 -20.06 -3.53
N MET A 41 0.65 -18.81 -3.53
CA MET A 41 0.75 -17.89 -4.66
C MET A 41 2.05 -17.06 -4.64
N ILE A 42 2.85 -17.17 -3.58
CA ILE A 42 4.14 -16.49 -3.45
C ILE A 42 5.23 -17.41 -4.01
N ARG A 43 5.82 -17.03 -5.14
CA ARG A 43 7.02 -17.70 -5.67
C ARG A 43 8.26 -16.89 -5.32
N TRP A 44 9.05 -17.41 -4.40
CA TRP A 44 10.30 -16.81 -3.94
C TRP A 44 11.40 -16.97 -5.00
N ASN A 45 11.47 -16.04 -5.94
CA ASN A 45 12.45 -16.04 -7.02
C ASN A 45 12.87 -14.61 -7.41
N TRP A 46 13.99 -14.51 -8.14
CA TRP A 46 14.51 -13.21 -8.56
C TRP A 46 13.66 -12.51 -9.62
N GLU A 47 12.95 -13.28 -10.45
CA GLU A 47 12.07 -12.71 -11.48
C GLU A 47 10.89 -11.95 -10.86
N GLY A 48 10.21 -12.53 -9.89
CA GLY A 48 9.12 -11.88 -9.16
C GLY A 48 9.59 -10.65 -8.40
N ALA A 49 10.76 -10.73 -7.75
CA ALA A 49 11.38 -9.58 -7.10
C ALA A 49 11.73 -8.48 -8.11
N ALA A 50 12.28 -8.82 -9.27
CA ALA A 50 12.61 -7.86 -10.32
C ALA A 50 11.35 -7.19 -10.91
N TRP A 51 10.28 -7.96 -11.16
CA TRP A 51 8.99 -7.41 -11.55
C TRP A 51 8.38 -6.51 -10.48
N GLY A 52 8.53 -6.86 -9.21
CA GLY A 52 8.08 -5.99 -8.11
C GLY A 52 8.86 -4.69 -8.03
N LEU A 53 10.19 -4.74 -8.13
CA LEU A 53 11.04 -3.54 -8.15
C LEU A 53 10.71 -2.65 -9.35
N ALA A 54 10.60 -3.22 -10.54
CA ALA A 54 10.23 -2.50 -11.76
C ALA A 54 8.80 -1.94 -11.67
N GLY A 55 7.86 -2.72 -11.12
CA GLY A 55 6.47 -2.34 -10.92
C GLY A 55 6.28 -1.24 -9.87
N GLY A 56 7.20 -1.10 -8.92
CA GLY A 56 7.21 0.03 -8.00
C GLY A 56 7.57 1.36 -8.69
N LEU A 57 8.33 1.35 -9.80
CA LEU A 57 8.79 2.59 -10.45
C LEU A 57 7.64 3.45 -11.00
N PRO A 58 6.63 2.91 -11.71
CA PRO A 58 5.44 3.68 -12.09
C PRO A 58 4.69 4.27 -10.91
N LEU A 59 4.60 3.55 -9.78
CA LEU A 59 3.92 4.05 -8.58
C LEU A 59 4.67 5.23 -7.97
N VAL A 60 5.99 5.14 -7.87
CA VAL A 60 6.85 6.24 -7.40
C VAL A 60 6.76 7.43 -8.35
N ALA A 61 6.79 7.21 -9.67
CA ALA A 61 6.60 8.28 -10.65
C ALA A 61 5.22 8.96 -10.50
N GLY A 62 4.16 8.16 -10.26
CA GLY A 62 2.82 8.63 -9.98
C GLY A 62 2.75 9.51 -8.72
N LEU A 63 3.38 9.09 -7.63
CA LEU A 63 3.54 9.89 -6.41
C LEU A 63 4.22 11.23 -6.72
N LEU A 64 5.38 11.19 -7.40
CA LEU A 64 6.15 12.38 -7.72
C LEU A 64 5.38 13.36 -8.62
N ALA A 65 4.54 12.85 -9.52
CA ALA A 65 3.63 13.65 -10.32
C ALA A 65 2.51 14.24 -9.45
N LEU A 66 1.85 13.43 -8.63
CA LEU A 66 0.75 13.85 -7.77
C LEU A 66 1.14 15.01 -6.84
N VAL A 67 2.32 14.95 -6.24
CA VAL A 67 2.81 16.00 -5.33
C VAL A 67 3.26 17.28 -6.05
N ARG A 68 3.42 17.24 -7.38
CA ARG A 68 3.86 18.39 -8.20
C ARG A 68 2.72 19.03 -9.00
N LEU A 69 1.65 18.30 -9.27
CA LEU A 69 0.54 18.77 -10.09
C LEU A 69 -0.33 19.79 -9.32
N PRO A 70 -0.57 21.01 -9.87
CA PRO A 70 -1.33 22.06 -9.19
C PRO A 70 -2.86 21.86 -9.30
N LEU A 71 -3.34 20.62 -9.23
CA LEU A 71 -4.76 20.31 -9.26
C LEU A 71 -5.36 20.45 -7.85
N ARG A 72 -6.45 21.21 -7.72
CA ARG A 72 -7.05 21.54 -6.41
C ARG A 72 -7.30 20.32 -5.49
N PRO A 73 -7.84 19.17 -5.97
CA PRO A 73 -8.05 18.01 -5.11
C PRO A 73 -6.73 17.40 -4.62
N LEU A 74 -5.69 17.39 -5.46
CA LEU A 74 -4.38 16.84 -5.12
C LEU A 74 -3.64 17.73 -4.12
N VAL A 75 -3.67 19.05 -4.32
CA VAL A 75 -3.08 20.01 -3.37
C VAL A 75 -3.73 19.88 -1.99
N LYS A 76 -5.05 19.73 -1.92
CA LYS A 76 -5.76 19.51 -0.65
C LYS A 76 -5.35 18.19 -0.01
N LEU A 77 -5.26 17.11 -0.78
CA LEU A 77 -4.81 15.80 -0.29
C LEU A 77 -3.40 15.89 0.29
N VAL A 78 -2.45 16.47 -0.46
CA VAL A 78 -1.06 16.61 -0.03
C VAL A 78 -0.97 17.42 1.26
N ARG A 79 -1.74 18.51 1.39
CA ARG A 79 -1.82 19.28 2.64
C ARG A 79 -2.28 18.43 3.82
N ILE A 80 -3.34 17.63 3.65
CA ILE A 80 -3.85 16.73 4.70
C ILE A 80 -2.78 15.69 5.08
N VAL A 81 -2.05 15.17 4.11
CA VAL A 81 -0.92 14.25 4.38
C VAL A 81 0.19 14.95 5.16
N ASP A 82 0.55 16.18 4.81
CA ASP A 82 1.56 16.96 5.54
C ASP A 82 1.13 17.31 6.97
N GLU A 83 -0.17 17.56 7.19
CA GLU A 83 -0.72 17.93 8.50
C GLU A 83 -0.96 16.71 9.40
N LEU A 84 -1.36 15.56 8.84
CA LEU A 84 -1.78 14.38 9.63
C LEU A 84 -0.75 13.25 9.61
N VAL A 85 -0.14 12.97 8.46
CA VAL A 85 0.69 11.77 8.26
C VAL A 85 2.16 12.08 8.54
N VAL A 86 2.68 13.19 8.02
CA VAL A 86 4.10 13.55 8.19
C VAL A 86 4.50 13.69 9.66
N PRO A 87 3.72 14.33 10.56
CA PRO A 87 4.08 14.46 11.96
C PRO A 87 4.15 13.12 12.70
N LEU A 88 3.26 12.17 12.37
CA LEU A 88 3.27 10.82 12.97
C LEU A 88 4.60 10.12 12.72
N PHE A 89 5.11 10.17 11.50
CA PHE A 89 6.30 9.42 11.10
C PHE A 89 7.61 10.23 11.18
N ARG A 90 7.55 11.49 11.63
CA ARG A 90 8.68 12.44 11.60
C ARG A 90 9.91 11.94 12.34
N GLU A 91 9.68 11.37 13.52
CA GLU A 91 10.73 10.86 14.42
C GLU A 91 11.17 9.43 14.07
N CYS A 92 10.48 8.76 13.14
CA CYS A 92 10.83 7.40 12.75
C CYS A 92 12.16 7.38 11.97
N ARG A 93 13.03 6.43 12.32
CA ARG A 93 14.24 6.07 11.60
C ARG A 93 13.88 5.42 10.26
N VAL A 94 14.81 5.48 9.30
CA VAL A 94 14.60 4.88 7.96
C VAL A 94 14.29 3.38 8.06
N VAL A 95 14.93 2.68 9.00
CA VAL A 95 14.67 1.25 9.24
C VAL A 95 13.25 1.01 9.76
N GLU A 96 12.71 1.88 10.61
CA GLU A 96 11.35 1.76 11.13
C GLU A 96 10.32 1.99 10.01
N LEU A 97 10.55 2.98 9.15
CA LEU A 97 9.74 3.20 7.94
C LEU A 97 9.80 2.00 6.99
N ALA A 98 10.97 1.38 6.83
CA ALA A 98 11.13 0.19 6.00
C ALA A 98 10.35 -1.01 6.57
N ILE A 99 10.34 -1.20 7.89
CA ILE A 99 9.56 -2.27 8.54
C ILE A 99 8.06 -2.03 8.32
N ILE A 100 7.58 -0.80 8.57
CA ILE A 100 6.17 -0.44 8.38
C ILE A 100 5.73 -0.72 6.94
N ALA A 101 6.50 -0.21 5.96
CA ALA A 101 6.19 -0.38 4.54
C ALA A 101 6.25 -1.85 4.08
N ALA A 102 7.24 -2.63 4.57
CA ALA A 102 7.34 -4.05 4.24
C ALA A 102 6.17 -4.85 4.83
N MET A 103 5.72 -4.51 6.04
CA MET A 103 4.58 -5.15 6.66
C MET A 103 3.28 -4.83 5.92
N ALA A 104 3.05 -3.56 5.55
CA ALA A 104 1.90 -3.16 4.74
C ALA A 104 1.87 -3.88 3.38
N GLY A 105 2.98 -3.84 2.65
CA GLY A 105 3.10 -4.55 1.38
C GLY A 105 2.88 -6.06 1.50
N LEU A 106 3.27 -6.71 2.60
CA LEU A 106 3.02 -8.13 2.81
C LEU A 106 1.56 -8.42 3.20
N GLY A 107 1.07 -7.76 4.26
CA GLY A 107 -0.23 -8.03 4.87
C GLY A 107 -1.38 -7.69 3.93
N GLU A 108 -1.34 -6.51 3.34
CA GLU A 108 -2.41 -6.05 2.44
C GLU A 108 -2.43 -6.88 1.15
N GLU A 109 -1.29 -7.14 0.50
CA GLU A 109 -1.28 -7.92 -0.74
C GLU A 109 -1.71 -9.38 -0.51
N MET A 110 -1.32 -9.99 0.61
CA MET A 110 -1.82 -11.32 0.98
C MET A 110 -3.34 -11.34 1.08
N LEU A 111 -3.96 -10.34 1.70
CA LEU A 111 -5.41 -10.28 1.85
C LEU A 111 -6.11 -9.91 0.53
N PHE A 112 -5.75 -8.78 -0.07
CA PHE A 112 -6.48 -8.24 -1.22
C PHE A 112 -6.21 -9.03 -2.50
N ARG A 113 -4.96 -9.45 -2.75
CA ARG A 113 -4.59 -10.13 -4.01
C ARG A 113 -4.66 -11.63 -3.84
N GLY A 114 -4.05 -12.12 -2.76
CA GLY A 114 -4.01 -13.54 -2.43
C GLY A 114 -5.37 -14.14 -2.05
N VAL A 115 -6.27 -13.36 -1.45
CA VAL A 115 -7.61 -13.85 -1.05
C VAL A 115 -8.72 -13.18 -1.85
N VAL A 116 -8.95 -11.88 -1.70
CA VAL A 116 -10.15 -11.21 -2.27
C VAL A 116 -10.18 -11.31 -3.79
N GLN A 117 -9.14 -10.82 -4.48
CA GLN A 117 -9.04 -10.84 -5.93
C GLN A 117 -9.07 -12.27 -6.47
N ALA A 118 -8.22 -13.15 -5.95
CA ALA A 118 -8.14 -14.54 -6.40
C ALA A 118 -9.48 -15.27 -6.26
N THR A 119 -10.16 -15.11 -5.11
CA THR A 119 -11.45 -15.74 -4.83
C THR A 119 -12.51 -15.30 -5.83
N ILE A 120 -12.68 -13.99 -5.99
CA ILE A 120 -13.66 -13.42 -6.93
C ILE A 120 -13.32 -13.82 -8.37
N ALA A 121 -12.05 -13.82 -8.75
CA ALA A 121 -11.65 -14.18 -10.11
C ALA A 121 -12.07 -15.60 -10.49
N GLU A 122 -11.93 -16.56 -9.57
CA GLU A 122 -12.36 -17.94 -9.81
C GLU A 122 -13.89 -18.09 -9.82
N TRP A 123 -14.62 -17.41 -8.92
CA TRP A 123 -16.09 -17.51 -8.88
C TRP A 123 -16.74 -17.14 -10.22
N PHE A 124 -16.14 -16.16 -10.92
CA PHE A 124 -16.61 -15.75 -12.24
C PHE A 124 -15.98 -16.54 -13.38
N GLY A 125 -14.74 -17.00 -13.20
CA GLY A 125 -14.00 -17.82 -14.18
C GLY A 125 -13.63 -17.09 -15.47
N GLY A 126 -12.68 -17.67 -16.21
CA GLY A 126 -12.22 -17.17 -17.50
C GLY A 126 -11.57 -15.78 -17.45
N GLY A 127 -11.32 -15.20 -18.62
CA GLY A 127 -10.67 -13.88 -18.73
C GLY A 127 -11.49 -12.74 -18.12
N ALA A 128 -12.83 -12.84 -18.16
CA ALA A 128 -13.71 -11.87 -17.52
C ALA A 128 -13.59 -11.94 -15.98
N GLY A 129 -13.48 -13.14 -15.40
CA GLY A 129 -13.30 -13.33 -13.96
C GLY A 129 -12.07 -12.62 -13.42
N ASN A 130 -10.93 -12.72 -14.12
CA ASN A 130 -9.71 -12.00 -13.72
C ASN A 130 -9.93 -10.48 -13.58
N TRP A 131 -10.58 -9.85 -14.56
CA TRP A 131 -10.87 -8.42 -14.50
C TRP A 131 -11.89 -8.06 -13.42
N VAL A 132 -12.92 -8.89 -13.21
CA VAL A 132 -13.90 -8.70 -12.13
C VAL A 132 -13.19 -8.78 -10.77
N GLY A 133 -12.31 -9.75 -10.56
CA GLY A 133 -11.51 -9.89 -9.35
C GLY A 133 -10.62 -8.67 -9.10
N ILE A 134 -9.90 -8.19 -10.12
CA ILE A 134 -9.05 -7.00 -10.03
C ILE A 134 -9.86 -5.77 -9.62
N VAL A 135 -10.96 -5.49 -10.32
CA VAL A 135 -11.77 -4.29 -10.07
C VAL A 135 -12.46 -4.38 -8.71
N ALA A 136 -13.02 -5.53 -8.34
CA ALA A 136 -13.70 -5.69 -7.06
C ALA A 136 -12.74 -5.54 -5.87
N ALA A 137 -11.57 -6.18 -5.93
CA ALA A 137 -10.55 -6.05 -4.90
C ALA A 137 -10.02 -4.61 -4.80
N ALA A 138 -9.79 -3.94 -5.94
CA ALA A 138 -9.34 -2.56 -5.98
C ALA A 138 -10.37 -1.55 -5.44
N LEU A 139 -11.66 -1.77 -5.72
CA LEU A 139 -12.73 -0.95 -5.15
C LEU A 139 -12.79 -1.11 -3.64
N LEU A 140 -12.73 -2.35 -3.13
CA LEU A 140 -12.70 -2.61 -1.69
C LEU A 140 -11.46 -1.99 -1.04
N PHE A 141 -10.30 -2.12 -1.69
CA PHE A 141 -9.05 -1.49 -1.25
C PHE A 141 -9.22 0.02 -1.11
N GLY A 142 -9.69 0.72 -2.15
CA GLY A 142 -9.91 2.16 -2.09
C GLY A 142 -10.92 2.58 -1.01
N LEU A 143 -12.00 1.82 -0.83
CA LEU A 143 -13.02 2.09 0.21
C LEU A 143 -12.47 1.94 1.64
N LEU A 144 -11.49 1.07 1.83
CA LEU A 144 -10.81 0.86 3.12
C LEU A 144 -9.68 1.85 3.39
N HIS A 145 -9.45 2.81 2.48
CA HIS A 145 -8.50 3.91 2.64
C HIS A 145 -9.19 5.29 2.71
N PRO A 146 -10.06 5.58 3.69
CA PRO A 146 -10.94 6.75 3.66
C PRO A 146 -10.33 8.03 4.26
N ILE A 147 -9.05 8.37 3.96
CA ILE A 147 -8.46 9.66 4.41
C ILE A 147 -9.21 10.83 3.76
N THR A 148 -9.39 10.75 2.44
CA THR A 148 -10.23 11.64 1.65
C THR A 148 -10.81 10.86 0.47
N THR A 149 -11.85 11.38 -0.19
CA THR A 149 -12.34 10.78 -1.44
C THR A 149 -11.25 10.67 -2.50
N SER A 150 -10.38 11.69 -2.64
CA SER A 150 -9.27 11.63 -3.59
C SER A 150 -8.28 10.53 -3.24
N TYR A 151 -7.93 10.38 -1.95
CA TYR A 151 -7.05 9.31 -1.50
C TYR A 151 -7.65 7.93 -1.76
N ALA A 152 -8.92 7.72 -1.43
CA ALA A 152 -9.64 6.47 -1.70
C ALA A 152 -9.64 6.11 -3.20
N VAL A 153 -9.87 7.10 -4.08
CA VAL A 153 -9.81 6.90 -5.54
C VAL A 153 -8.39 6.55 -5.99
N ILE A 154 -7.37 7.25 -5.50
CA ILE A 154 -5.97 6.98 -5.84
C ILE A 154 -5.55 5.59 -5.35
N ALA A 155 -5.89 5.23 -4.11
CA ALA A 155 -5.65 3.91 -3.55
C ALA A 155 -6.35 2.82 -4.38
N GLY A 156 -7.59 3.05 -4.85
CA GLY A 156 -8.27 2.15 -5.77
C GLY A 156 -7.56 2.03 -7.13
N VAL A 157 -7.04 3.12 -7.69
CA VAL A 157 -6.27 3.09 -8.95
C VAL A 157 -4.95 2.32 -8.79
N ILE A 158 -4.20 2.58 -7.72
CA ILE A 158 -3.03 1.77 -7.33
C ILE A 158 -3.47 0.32 -7.14
N GLY A 159 -4.66 0.13 -6.59
CA GLY A 159 -5.25 -1.16 -6.33
C GLY A 159 -5.43 -2.01 -7.59
N VAL A 160 -5.98 -1.39 -8.64
CA VAL A 160 -6.12 -1.98 -9.98
C VAL A 160 -4.76 -2.31 -10.56
N TYR A 161 -3.79 -1.41 -10.44
CA TYR A 161 -2.44 -1.61 -10.96
C TYR A 161 -1.73 -2.81 -10.30
N LEU A 162 -1.75 -2.90 -8.98
CA LEU A 162 -1.16 -4.02 -8.23
C LEU A 162 -1.89 -5.34 -8.54
N GLY A 163 -3.22 -5.29 -8.70
CA GLY A 163 -4.01 -6.45 -9.10
C GLY A 163 -3.67 -6.94 -10.51
N TRP A 164 -3.44 -6.02 -11.45
CA TRP A 164 -2.92 -6.33 -12.78
C TRP A 164 -1.50 -6.89 -12.72
N LEU A 165 -0.61 -6.31 -11.90
CA LEU A 165 0.77 -6.78 -11.74
C LEU A 165 0.79 -8.23 -11.23
N PHE A 166 -0.07 -8.57 -10.26
CA PHE A 166 -0.25 -9.94 -9.81
C PHE A 166 -0.69 -10.86 -10.96
N ALA A 167 -1.74 -10.49 -11.69
CA ALA A 167 -2.28 -11.30 -12.78
C ALA A 167 -1.29 -11.47 -13.95
N ALA A 168 -0.47 -10.46 -14.22
CA ALA A 168 0.52 -10.48 -15.30
C ALA A 168 1.76 -11.33 -14.95
N THR A 169 2.12 -11.40 -13.68
CA THR A 169 3.31 -12.12 -13.21
C THR A 169 3.01 -13.52 -12.67
N ASP A 170 1.75 -13.82 -12.37
CA ASP A 170 1.33 -15.04 -11.68
C ASP A 170 2.17 -15.31 -10.41
N ASN A 171 2.52 -14.23 -9.72
CA ASN A 171 3.37 -14.27 -8.53
C ASN A 171 3.03 -13.15 -7.57
N LEU A 172 2.53 -13.52 -6.39
CA LEU A 172 2.16 -12.57 -5.35
C LEU A 172 3.37 -11.81 -4.77
N LEU A 173 4.60 -12.32 -4.95
CA LEU A 173 5.82 -11.60 -4.56
C LEU A 173 5.97 -10.26 -5.29
N ALA A 174 5.57 -10.18 -6.56
CA ALA A 174 5.73 -8.98 -7.37
C ALA A 174 4.93 -7.78 -6.80
N PRO A 175 3.60 -7.87 -6.57
CA PRO A 175 2.87 -6.77 -5.94
C PRO A 175 3.29 -6.52 -4.49
N ILE A 176 3.68 -7.53 -3.69
CA ILE A 176 4.22 -7.33 -2.33
C ILE A 176 5.43 -6.39 -2.35
N VAL A 177 6.39 -6.69 -3.22
CA VAL A 177 7.62 -5.89 -3.35
C VAL A 177 7.31 -4.52 -3.94
N ALA A 178 6.45 -4.43 -4.96
CA ALA A 178 6.08 -3.15 -5.57
C ALA A 178 5.39 -2.21 -4.58
N HIS A 179 4.45 -2.73 -3.80
CA HIS A 179 3.70 -1.99 -2.79
C HIS A 179 4.63 -1.56 -1.64
N GLY A 180 5.37 -2.49 -1.04
CA GLY A 180 6.29 -2.16 0.05
C GLY A 180 7.39 -1.17 -0.38
N LEU A 181 7.89 -1.26 -1.62
CA LEU A 181 8.83 -0.28 -2.17
C LEU A 181 8.20 1.09 -2.34
N TYR A 182 6.98 1.15 -2.88
CA TYR A 182 6.24 2.39 -3.06
C TYR A 182 6.01 3.09 -1.72
N ASP A 183 5.50 2.38 -0.71
CA ASP A 183 5.23 2.92 0.61
C ASP A 183 6.51 3.39 1.31
N PHE A 184 7.58 2.61 1.22
CA PHE A 184 8.87 2.99 1.79
C PHE A 184 9.38 4.30 1.18
N ILE A 185 9.37 4.41 -0.15
CA ILE A 185 9.80 5.62 -0.85
C ILE A 185 8.87 6.78 -0.53
N ALA A 186 7.55 6.56 -0.49
CA ALA A 186 6.57 7.59 -0.17
C ALA A 186 6.80 8.16 1.23
N LEU A 187 6.91 7.29 2.25
CA LEU A 187 7.17 7.69 3.63
C LEU A 187 8.49 8.44 3.77
N VAL A 188 9.58 7.90 3.20
CA VAL A 188 10.89 8.56 3.24
C VAL A 188 10.84 9.93 2.54
N TYR A 189 10.20 10.01 1.37
CA TYR A 189 10.11 11.25 0.60
C TYR A 189 9.32 12.33 1.34
N LEU A 190 8.14 11.97 1.84
CA LEU A 190 7.26 12.89 2.55
C LEU A 190 7.91 13.39 3.84
N VAL A 191 8.47 12.47 4.64
CA VAL A 191 9.03 12.81 5.95
C VAL A 191 10.39 13.51 5.87
N ARG A 192 11.29 13.07 4.99
CA ARG A 192 12.70 13.52 5.01
C ARG A 192 13.03 14.63 4.04
N TRP A 193 12.37 14.67 2.89
CA TRP A 193 12.65 15.66 1.87
C TRP A 193 11.59 16.75 1.84
N ARG A 194 10.31 16.37 1.78
CA ARG A 194 9.22 17.34 1.70
C ARG A 194 8.98 18.07 3.02
N GLY A 195 9.00 17.38 4.16
CA GLY A 195 8.83 18.00 5.48
C GLY A 195 9.80 19.18 5.72
N LYS A 196 11.07 19.01 5.33
CA LYS A 196 12.09 20.09 5.43
C LYS A 196 11.77 21.31 4.56
N SER A 197 11.16 21.11 3.40
CA SER A 197 10.79 22.22 2.50
C SER A 197 9.58 23.01 2.99
N SER A 198 8.72 22.42 3.84
CA SER A 198 7.57 23.11 4.43
C SER A 198 7.98 23.99 5.61
N ASP A 199 8.90 23.52 6.45
CA ASP A 199 9.40 24.32 7.59
C ASP A 199 10.13 25.58 7.12
N ALA A 200 10.91 25.49 6.03
CA ALA A 200 11.66 26.62 5.46
C ALA A 200 10.80 27.75 4.86
N TYR A 201 9.47 27.59 4.78
CA TYR A 201 8.54 28.63 4.30
C TYR A 201 7.72 29.26 5.44
N HIS A 202 7.85 28.71 6.66
CA HIS A 202 7.16 29.17 7.86
C HIS A 202 8.08 29.88 8.88
N ASP A 203 9.38 29.97 8.59
CA ASP A 203 10.38 30.83 9.26
C ASP A 203 10.66 32.09 8.41
#